data_AF-A0A6M0T2U8-F1
#
_entry.id   AF-A0A6M0T2U8-F1
#
_cell.length_a   1.000
_cell.length_b   1.000
_cell.length_c   1.000
_cell.angle_alpha   90.00
_cell.angle_beta   90.00
_cell.angle_gamma   90.00
#
_symmetry.space_group_name_H-M   'P 1'
#
loop_
_entity.id
_entity.type
_entity.pdbx_description
1 polymer ?
#
loop_
_entity_poly.entity_id
_entity_poly.type
_entity_poly.pdbx_seq_one_letter_code
_entity_poly.pdbx_strand_id
1 'polypeptide(L)'
;MSKSKKNIIISAVIILLITLGSFACYKYTKYKDYKALLNKAEAYMEIENYDKAIENYEKTLDYKNNKDALDKINLAKEIKESKANYEKAMELYNKKDYITAMEFFKKVSKRDSKRFNLAQDKIKECIKIYINENLDKAKALAKEKKYKEAHVYLDKILSIDKENTVAKNLKDQYIKEEKELQETQKAEENKRIEEEQKRQTEEKNKTKEESENSQAKVTTKKKAEEIVKNKVGTGNNNIKAICEGERIREGVSYYMVHVYEVVEDHTATMGWYYVKKDNGQVFLWDLASDILKPL
;
A
#
# COMPACT_ATOMS: atom_id res chain seq x y z
N MET A 1 -66.33 77.96 -44.17
CA MET A 1 -64.88 77.70 -44.35
C MET A 1 -64.47 78.06 -45.77
N SER A 2 -63.46 78.93 -45.96
CA SER A 2 -63.02 79.33 -47.31
C SER A 2 -62.47 78.15 -48.10
N LYS A 3 -62.58 78.20 -49.44
CA LYS A 3 -62.09 77.15 -50.35
C LYS A 3 -60.60 76.85 -50.10
N SER A 4 -59.79 77.86 -49.76
CA SER A 4 -58.38 77.68 -49.38
C SER A 4 -58.20 76.90 -48.08
N LYS A 5 -58.99 77.17 -47.03
CA LYS A 5 -58.93 76.44 -45.76
C LYS A 5 -59.31 74.96 -45.92
N LYS A 6 -60.28 74.63 -46.78
CA LYS A 6 -60.63 73.24 -47.10
C LYS A 6 -59.50 72.51 -47.83
N ASN A 7 -58.86 73.16 -48.80
CA ASN A 7 -57.74 72.57 -49.55
C ASN A 7 -56.49 72.35 -48.68
N ILE A 8 -56.24 73.24 -47.72
CA ILE A 8 -55.17 73.09 -46.74
C ILE A 8 -55.44 71.87 -45.84
N ILE A 9 -56.67 71.69 -45.35
CA ILE A 9 -57.04 70.51 -44.54
C ILE A 9 -56.89 69.22 -45.34
N ILE A 10 -57.39 69.16 -46.57
CA ILE A 10 -57.29 67.97 -47.43
C ILE A 10 -55.81 67.63 -47.66
N SER A 11 -54.97 68.62 -47.95
CA SER A 11 -53.53 68.42 -48.14
C SER A 11 -52.85 67.89 -46.87
N ALA A 12 -53.20 68.43 -45.69
CA ALA A 12 -52.68 67.96 -44.42
C ALA A 12 -53.09 66.50 -44.10
N VAL A 13 -54.33 66.12 -44.42
CA VAL A 13 -54.82 64.74 -44.25
C VAL A 13 -54.08 63.75 -45.17
N ILE A 14 -53.82 64.13 -46.43
CA ILE A 14 -53.07 63.29 -47.37
C ILE A 14 -51.64 63.07 -46.87
N ILE A 15 -50.96 64.13 -46.40
CA ILE A 15 -49.61 64.02 -45.83
C ILE A 15 -49.62 63.11 -44.60
N LEU A 16 -50.61 63.26 -43.70
CA LEU A 16 -50.76 62.39 -42.54
C LEU A 16 -50.91 60.91 -42.94
N LEU A 17 -51.77 60.60 -43.92
CA LEU A 17 -51.96 59.23 -44.40
C LEU A 17 -50.69 58.64 -45.03
N ILE A 18 -49.94 59.43 -45.80
CA ILE A 18 -48.66 58.99 -46.38
C ILE A 18 -47.66 58.69 -45.26
N THR A 19 -47.51 59.58 -44.27
CA THR A 19 -46.58 59.38 -43.14
C THR A 19 -46.93 58.15 -42.30
N LEU A 20 -48.23 57.92 -42.02
CA LEU A 20 -48.70 56.72 -41.31
C LEU A 20 -48.47 55.45 -42.13
N GLY A 21 -48.74 55.48 -43.43
CA GLY A 21 -48.48 54.36 -44.35
C GLY A 21 -46.98 54.00 -44.40
N SER A 22 -46.11 54.99 -44.56
CA SER A 22 -44.65 54.79 -44.55
C SER A 22 -44.16 54.23 -43.22
N PHE A 23 -44.68 54.72 -42.10
CA PHE A 23 -44.33 54.21 -40.76
C PHE A 23 -44.80 52.76 -40.54
N ALA A 24 -46.01 52.43 -41.00
CA ALA A 24 -46.54 51.06 -40.94
C ALA A 24 -45.71 50.08 -41.79
N CYS A 25 -45.37 50.45 -43.03
CA CYS A 25 -44.50 49.64 -43.90
C CYS A 25 -43.11 49.44 -43.28
N TYR A 26 -42.52 50.47 -42.68
CA TYR A 26 -41.24 50.37 -41.99
C TYR A 26 -41.30 49.40 -40.79
N LYS A 27 -42.31 49.53 -39.93
CA LYS A 27 -42.52 48.61 -38.80
C LYS A 27 -42.75 47.17 -39.25
N TYR A 28 -43.53 46.98 -40.31
CA TYR A 28 -43.78 45.65 -40.88
C TYR A 28 -42.49 44.98 -41.38
N THR A 29 -41.66 45.73 -42.11
CA THR A 29 -40.38 45.23 -42.64
C THR A 29 -39.45 44.82 -41.50
N LYS A 30 -39.30 45.68 -40.47
CA LYS A 30 -38.51 45.32 -39.27
C LYS A 30 -39.02 44.09 -38.54
N TYR A 31 -40.34 43.94 -38.41
CA TYR A 31 -40.95 42.77 -37.79
C TYR A 31 -40.69 41.49 -38.60
N LYS A 32 -40.77 41.57 -39.94
CA LYS A 32 -40.48 40.46 -40.83
C LYS A 32 -39.02 40.00 -40.71
N ASP A 33 -38.07 40.93 -40.71
CA ASP A 33 -36.65 40.62 -40.57
C ASP A 33 -36.33 39.98 -39.21
N TYR A 34 -36.88 40.55 -38.13
CA TYR A 34 -36.80 39.97 -36.79
C TYR A 34 -37.28 38.51 -36.77
N LYS A 35 -38.46 38.23 -37.36
CA LYS A 35 -39.01 36.87 -37.39
C LYS A 35 -38.15 35.93 -38.24
N ALA A 36 -37.59 36.41 -39.34
CA ALA A 36 -36.70 35.61 -40.18
C ALA A 36 -35.40 35.23 -39.44
N LEU A 37 -34.81 36.16 -38.67
CA LEU A 37 -33.65 35.88 -37.80
C LEU A 37 -34.00 34.87 -36.70
N LEU A 38 -35.14 35.05 -36.05
CA LEU A 38 -35.61 34.14 -35.00
C LEU A 38 -35.80 32.71 -35.52
N ASN A 39 -36.50 32.56 -36.66
CA ASN A 39 -36.70 31.24 -37.27
C ASN A 39 -35.38 30.58 -37.68
N LYS A 40 -34.40 31.36 -38.17
CA LYS A 40 -33.06 30.83 -38.48
C LYS A 40 -32.35 30.35 -37.22
N ALA A 41 -32.41 31.13 -36.14
CA ALA A 41 -31.81 30.75 -34.87
C ALA A 41 -32.42 29.45 -34.32
N GLU A 42 -33.75 29.32 -34.38
CA GLU A 42 -34.47 28.12 -33.95
C GLU A 42 -34.11 26.90 -34.82
N ALA A 43 -34.05 27.05 -36.15
CA ALA A 43 -33.57 25.98 -37.03
C ALA A 43 -32.12 25.56 -36.74
N TYR A 44 -31.24 26.52 -36.42
CA TYR A 44 -29.87 26.22 -36.00
C TYR A 44 -29.80 25.51 -34.64
N MET A 45 -30.71 25.82 -33.70
CA MET A 45 -30.83 25.07 -32.43
C MET A 45 -31.21 23.62 -32.68
N GLU A 46 -32.16 23.37 -33.59
CA GLU A 46 -32.63 22.02 -33.94
C GLU A 46 -31.53 21.14 -34.54
N ILE A 47 -30.71 21.70 -35.45
CA ILE A 47 -29.54 21.00 -36.00
C ILE A 47 -28.29 21.10 -35.11
N GLU A 48 -28.46 21.58 -33.87
CA GLU A 48 -27.42 21.72 -32.85
C GLU A 48 -26.19 22.54 -33.27
N ASN A 49 -26.38 23.49 -34.20
CA ASN A 49 -25.38 24.48 -34.54
C ASN A 49 -25.55 25.71 -33.64
N TYR A 50 -25.19 25.54 -32.37
CA TYR A 50 -25.45 26.55 -31.34
C TYR A 50 -24.72 27.88 -31.59
N ASP A 51 -23.55 27.85 -32.24
CA ASP A 51 -22.82 29.08 -32.59
C ASP A 51 -23.62 29.95 -33.57
N LYS A 52 -24.14 29.36 -34.65
CA LYS A 52 -25.00 30.08 -35.59
C LYS A 52 -26.34 30.46 -34.98
N ALA A 53 -26.88 29.63 -34.07
CA ALA A 53 -28.10 29.99 -33.34
C ALA A 53 -27.89 31.24 -32.48
N ILE A 54 -26.82 31.28 -31.69
CA ILE A 54 -26.43 32.43 -30.85
C ILE A 54 -26.25 33.68 -31.72
N GLU A 55 -25.50 33.58 -32.82
CA GLU A 55 -25.28 34.71 -33.75
C GLU A 55 -26.61 35.28 -34.28
N ASN A 56 -27.56 34.42 -34.67
CA ASN A 56 -28.86 34.88 -35.17
C ASN A 56 -29.74 35.45 -34.06
N TYR A 57 -29.70 34.90 -32.84
CA TYR A 57 -30.41 35.48 -31.69
C TYR A 57 -29.82 36.85 -31.31
N GLU A 58 -28.50 37.01 -31.31
CA GLU A 58 -27.84 38.30 -31.01
C GLU A 58 -28.28 39.39 -32.00
N LYS A 59 -28.38 39.08 -33.30
CA LYS A 59 -28.92 40.01 -34.32
C LYS A 59 -30.37 40.42 -34.08
N THR A 60 -31.17 39.61 -33.36
CA THR A 60 -32.56 40.00 -33.04
C THR A 60 -32.62 41.14 -32.03
N LEU A 61 -31.56 41.35 -31.24
CA LEU A 61 -31.48 42.41 -30.23
C LEU A 61 -31.49 43.82 -30.87
N ASP A 62 -31.04 43.95 -32.12
CA ASP A 62 -31.08 45.21 -32.90
C ASP A 62 -32.51 45.68 -33.20
N TYR A 63 -33.48 44.75 -33.19
CA TYR A 63 -34.88 45.02 -33.48
C TYR A 63 -35.69 45.21 -32.20
N LYS A 64 -35.40 44.39 -31.19
CA LYS A 64 -36.07 44.40 -29.90
C LYS A 64 -35.16 43.80 -28.85
N ASN A 65 -34.55 44.64 -28.03
CA ASN A 65 -33.87 44.17 -26.83
C ASN A 65 -34.94 43.82 -25.77
N ASN A 66 -35.27 42.54 -25.65
CA ASN A 66 -36.17 42.06 -24.61
C ASN A 66 -35.59 40.83 -23.90
N LYS A 67 -36.15 40.57 -22.72
CA LYS A 67 -35.78 39.44 -21.87
C LYS A 67 -35.83 38.10 -22.61
N ASP A 68 -36.80 37.91 -23.50
CA ASP A 68 -36.98 36.66 -24.26
C ASP A 68 -35.79 36.35 -25.18
N ALA A 69 -35.32 37.33 -25.96
CA ALA A 69 -34.16 37.15 -26.83
C ALA A 69 -32.89 36.82 -26.03
N LEU A 70 -32.68 37.50 -24.89
CA LEU A 70 -31.55 37.22 -24.00
C LEU A 70 -31.64 35.83 -23.37
N ASP A 71 -32.83 35.41 -22.94
CA ASP A 71 -33.07 34.08 -22.38
C ASP A 71 -32.80 32.97 -23.40
N LYS A 72 -33.12 33.20 -24.69
CA LYS A 72 -32.79 32.28 -25.80
C LYS A 72 -31.29 32.21 -26.07
N ILE A 73 -30.56 33.34 -26.04
CA ILE A 73 -29.10 33.36 -26.16
C ILE A 73 -28.45 32.56 -25.02
N ASN A 74 -28.89 32.81 -23.78
CA ASN A 74 -28.37 32.12 -22.60
C ASN A 74 -28.67 30.62 -22.66
N LEU A 75 -29.88 30.23 -23.08
CA LEU A 75 -30.24 28.83 -23.31
C LEU A 75 -29.31 28.17 -24.33
N ALA A 76 -29.06 28.83 -25.47
CA ALA A 76 -28.19 28.29 -26.51
C ALA A 76 -26.75 28.08 -26.03
N LYS A 77 -26.20 29.05 -25.27
CA LYS A 77 -24.88 28.94 -24.64
C LYS A 77 -24.81 27.79 -23.64
N GLU A 78 -25.83 27.67 -22.80
CA GLU A 78 -25.93 26.60 -21.79
C GLU A 78 -26.05 25.21 -22.41
N ILE A 79 -26.87 25.05 -23.46
CA ILE A 79 -26.98 23.77 -24.18
C ILE A 79 -25.68 23.44 -24.92
N LYS A 80 -24.98 24.44 -25.48
CA LYS A 80 -23.67 24.24 -26.12
C LYS A 80 -22.65 23.65 -25.13
N GLU A 81 -22.56 24.25 -23.94
CA GLU A 81 -21.66 23.76 -22.88
C GLU A 81 -22.10 22.38 -22.37
N SER A 82 -23.41 22.17 -22.19
CA SER A 82 -24.00 20.89 -21.81
C SER A 82 -23.63 19.76 -22.79
N LYS A 83 -23.71 20.02 -24.10
CA LYS A 83 -23.28 19.09 -25.16
C LYS A 83 -21.81 18.74 -25.02
N ALA A 84 -20.93 19.74 -24.87
CA ALA A 84 -19.50 19.52 -24.72
C ALA A 84 -19.17 18.70 -23.46
N ASN A 85 -19.83 18.98 -22.33
CA ASN A 85 -19.68 18.21 -21.10
C ASN A 85 -20.10 16.74 -21.29
N TYR A 86 -21.23 16.50 -21.95
CA TYR A 86 -21.70 15.13 -22.25
C TYR A 86 -20.73 14.37 -23.15
N GLU A 87 -20.27 14.99 -24.24
CA GLU A 87 -19.31 14.39 -25.17
C GLU A 87 -17.99 14.05 -24.48
N LYS A 88 -17.48 14.97 -23.64
CA LYS A 88 -16.28 14.72 -22.84
C LYS A 88 -16.47 13.58 -21.84
N ALA A 89 -17.62 13.53 -21.18
CA ALA A 89 -17.96 12.45 -20.25
C ALA A 89 -17.99 11.09 -20.96
N MET A 90 -18.56 11.02 -22.17
CA MET A 90 -18.59 9.80 -22.98
C MET A 90 -17.18 9.37 -23.42
N GLU A 91 -16.30 10.30 -23.77
CA GLU A 91 -14.89 10.01 -24.07
C GLU A 91 -14.20 9.34 -22.86
N LEU A 92 -14.38 9.91 -21.67
CA LEU A 92 -13.80 9.39 -20.41
C LEU A 92 -14.40 8.04 -20.03
N TYR A 93 -15.72 7.89 -20.19
CA TYR A 93 -16.43 6.63 -19.97
C TYR A 93 -15.86 5.50 -20.85
N ASN A 94 -15.62 5.78 -22.14
CA ASN A 94 -15.01 4.81 -23.07
C ASN A 94 -13.57 4.46 -22.70
N LYS A 95 -12.85 5.39 -22.05
CA LYS A 95 -11.51 5.16 -21.48
C LYS A 95 -11.54 4.46 -20.11
N LYS A 96 -12.73 4.10 -19.62
CA LYS A 96 -12.97 3.50 -18.29
C LYS A 96 -12.59 4.40 -17.12
N ASP A 97 -12.43 5.70 -17.35
CA ASP A 97 -12.27 6.69 -16.28
C ASP A 97 -13.66 7.11 -15.77
N TYR A 98 -14.30 6.19 -15.05
CA TYR A 98 -15.71 6.34 -14.65
C TYR A 98 -15.91 7.49 -13.64
N ILE A 99 -14.92 7.77 -12.79
CA ILE A 99 -15.02 8.84 -11.79
C ILE A 99 -15.01 10.20 -12.47
N THR A 100 -14.02 10.46 -13.34
CA THR A 100 -13.97 11.73 -14.06
C THR A 100 -15.14 11.86 -15.04
N ALA A 101 -15.57 10.76 -15.68
CA ALA A 101 -16.76 10.76 -16.51
C ALA A 101 -18.02 11.20 -15.74
N MET A 102 -18.23 10.69 -14.53
CA MET A 102 -19.34 11.09 -13.67
C MET A 102 -19.32 12.58 -13.35
N GLU A 103 -18.14 13.18 -13.11
CA GLU A 103 -18.01 14.61 -12.85
C GLU A 103 -18.48 15.46 -14.03
N PHE A 104 -18.13 15.07 -15.26
CA PHE A 104 -18.60 15.76 -16.46
C PHE A 104 -20.09 15.51 -16.75
N PHE A 105 -20.60 14.28 -16.57
CA PHE A 105 -22.03 14.02 -16.71
C PHE A 105 -22.88 14.85 -15.73
N LYS A 106 -22.40 15.12 -14.51
CA LYS A 106 -23.08 15.98 -13.53
C LYS A 106 -23.18 17.45 -13.98
N LYS A 107 -22.31 17.90 -14.90
CA LYS A 107 -22.32 19.27 -15.46
C LYS A 107 -23.28 19.42 -16.65
N VAL A 108 -23.88 18.33 -17.13
CA VAL A 108 -24.89 18.38 -18.20
C VAL A 108 -26.14 19.09 -17.66
N SER A 109 -26.59 20.13 -18.37
CA SER A 109 -27.69 20.98 -17.89
C SER A 109 -29.04 20.28 -17.98
N LYS A 110 -29.91 20.52 -16.99
CA LYS A 110 -31.32 20.12 -17.02
C LYS A 110 -32.11 20.73 -18.18
N ARG A 111 -31.68 21.88 -18.71
CA ARG A 111 -32.30 22.55 -19.85
C ARG A 111 -31.93 21.89 -21.18
N ASP A 112 -30.88 21.07 -21.23
CA ASP A 112 -30.58 20.16 -22.34
C ASP A 112 -31.34 18.84 -22.14
N SER A 113 -32.65 18.87 -22.40
CA SER A 113 -33.54 17.71 -22.20
C SER A 113 -33.12 16.47 -22.99
N LYS A 114 -32.43 16.65 -24.12
CA LYS A 114 -31.94 15.57 -24.98
C LYS A 114 -30.85 14.76 -24.30
N ARG A 115 -29.92 15.41 -23.57
CA ARG A 115 -28.75 14.76 -22.96
C ARG A 115 -28.88 14.56 -21.46
N PHE A 116 -29.67 15.36 -20.77
CA PHE A 116 -29.73 15.33 -19.31
C PHE A 116 -30.08 13.94 -18.77
N ASN A 117 -31.18 13.34 -19.24
CA ASN A 117 -31.60 12.02 -18.77
C ASN A 117 -30.57 10.93 -19.13
N LEU A 118 -30.00 10.99 -20.34
CA LEU A 118 -28.93 10.07 -20.76
C LEU A 118 -27.70 10.18 -19.85
N ALA A 119 -27.32 11.41 -19.46
CA ALA A 119 -26.23 11.66 -18.53
C ALA A 119 -26.54 11.06 -17.13
N GLN A 120 -27.77 11.24 -16.64
CA GLN A 120 -28.19 10.66 -15.35
C GLN A 120 -28.14 9.13 -15.36
N ASP A 121 -28.59 8.50 -16.45
CA ASP A 121 -28.53 7.05 -16.59
C ASP A 121 -27.09 6.55 -16.71
N LYS A 122 -26.24 7.27 -17.44
CA LYS A 122 -24.80 6.97 -17.51
C LYS A 122 -24.09 7.15 -16.17
N ILE A 123 -24.47 8.11 -15.34
CA ILE A 123 -23.95 8.23 -13.97
C ILE A 123 -24.27 6.98 -13.15
N LYS A 124 -25.52 6.49 -13.19
CA LYS A 124 -25.92 5.26 -12.48
C LYS A 124 -25.11 4.05 -12.97
N GLU A 125 -24.90 3.96 -14.28
CA GLU A 125 -24.09 2.91 -14.89
C GLU A 125 -22.62 2.97 -14.43
N CYS A 126 -22.00 4.17 -14.44
CA CYS A 126 -20.64 4.38 -13.95
C CYS A 126 -20.50 3.94 -12.49
N ILE A 127 -21.45 4.34 -11.63
CA ILE A 127 -21.46 3.96 -10.21
C ILE A 127 -21.50 2.44 -10.08
N LYS A 128 -22.41 1.77 -10.81
CA LYS A 128 -22.54 0.31 -10.76
C LYS A 128 -21.26 -0.39 -11.20
N ILE A 129 -20.66 0.03 -12.30
CA ILE A 129 -19.41 -0.56 -12.81
C ILE A 129 -18.28 -0.35 -11.79
N TYR A 130 -18.09 0.90 -11.34
CA TYR A 130 -17.05 1.24 -10.38
C TYR A 130 -17.18 0.44 -9.08
N ILE A 131 -18.39 0.32 -8.53
CA ILE A 131 -18.62 -0.47 -7.32
C ILE A 131 -18.27 -1.94 -7.54
N ASN A 132 -18.74 -2.55 -8.63
CA ASN A 132 -18.49 -3.96 -8.93
C ASN A 132 -17.00 -4.24 -9.13
N GLU A 133 -16.28 -3.43 -9.90
CA GLU A 133 -14.85 -3.60 -10.12
C GLU A 133 -14.03 -3.50 -8.82
N ASN A 134 -14.37 -2.55 -7.94
CA ASN A 134 -13.70 -2.43 -6.65
C ASN A 134 -14.07 -3.58 -5.70
N LEU A 135 -15.31 -4.09 -5.74
CA LEU A 135 -15.72 -5.27 -4.97
C LEU A 135 -14.93 -6.51 -5.40
N ASP A 136 -14.78 -6.72 -6.71
CA ASP A 136 -14.04 -7.86 -7.25
C ASP A 136 -12.55 -7.81 -6.86
N LYS A 137 -11.93 -6.62 -6.92
CA LYS A 137 -10.56 -6.41 -6.44
C LYS A 137 -10.41 -6.66 -4.95
N ALA A 138 -11.33 -6.15 -4.13
CA ALA A 138 -11.32 -6.39 -2.68
C ALA A 138 -11.42 -7.89 -2.37
N LYS A 139 -12.34 -8.60 -3.02
CA LYS A 139 -12.53 -10.05 -2.84
C LYS A 139 -11.31 -10.85 -3.31
N ALA A 140 -10.67 -10.47 -4.42
CA ALA A 140 -9.47 -11.12 -4.91
C ALA A 140 -8.31 -11.00 -3.90
N LEU A 141 -8.08 -9.79 -3.37
CA LEU A 141 -7.05 -9.54 -2.35
C LEU A 141 -7.32 -10.29 -1.04
N ALA A 142 -8.58 -10.37 -0.62
CA ALA A 142 -8.96 -11.13 0.56
C ALA A 142 -8.70 -12.64 0.41
N LYS A 143 -8.90 -13.21 -0.80
CA LYS A 143 -8.51 -14.62 -1.07
C LYS A 143 -7.00 -14.85 -0.89
N GLU A 144 -6.18 -13.83 -1.15
CA GLU A 144 -4.74 -13.83 -0.89
C GLU A 144 -4.38 -13.44 0.55
N LYS A 145 -5.37 -13.30 1.44
CA LYS A 145 -5.23 -12.83 2.84
C LYS A 145 -4.64 -11.42 2.97
N LYS A 146 -4.69 -10.61 1.91
CA LYS A 146 -4.23 -9.21 1.87
C LYS A 146 -5.34 -8.25 2.32
N TYR A 147 -5.81 -8.41 3.55
CA TYR A 147 -6.98 -7.69 4.06
C TYR A 147 -6.82 -6.16 4.10
N LYS A 148 -5.63 -5.67 4.50
CA LYS A 148 -5.33 -4.22 4.49
C LYS A 148 -5.48 -3.60 3.10
N GLU A 149 -5.02 -4.28 2.06
CA GLU A 149 -5.16 -3.81 0.68
C GLU A 149 -6.62 -3.91 0.20
N ALA A 150 -7.33 -4.98 0.57
CA ALA A 150 -8.75 -5.14 0.27
C ALA A 150 -9.60 -3.98 0.85
N HIS A 151 -9.29 -3.52 2.07
CA HIS A 151 -9.97 -2.39 2.70
C HIS A 151 -9.88 -1.10 1.87
N VAL A 152 -8.76 -0.84 1.20
CA VAL A 152 -8.60 0.33 0.32
C VAL A 152 -9.67 0.36 -0.78
N TYR A 153 -10.00 -0.79 -1.36
CA TYR A 153 -11.03 -0.89 -2.39
C TYR A 153 -12.45 -0.79 -1.84
N LEU A 154 -12.69 -1.30 -0.63
CA LEU A 154 -13.96 -1.12 0.06
C LEU A 154 -14.20 0.35 0.44
N ASP A 155 -13.15 1.06 0.85
CA ASP A 155 -13.23 2.50 1.15
C ASP A 155 -13.52 3.34 -0.09
N LYS A 156 -12.96 2.95 -1.25
CA LYS A 156 -13.32 3.55 -2.54
C LYS A 156 -14.81 3.41 -2.84
N ILE A 157 -15.42 2.26 -2.55
CA ILE A 157 -16.87 2.07 -2.73
C ILE A 157 -17.65 2.99 -1.79
N LEU A 158 -17.30 3.00 -0.50
CA LEU A 158 -17.98 3.78 0.52
C LEU A 158 -17.83 5.30 0.32
N SER A 159 -16.80 5.74 -0.41
CA SER A 159 -16.66 7.14 -0.83
C SER A 159 -17.74 7.59 -1.84
N ILE A 160 -18.27 6.65 -2.64
CA ILE A 160 -19.30 6.90 -3.65
C ILE A 160 -20.70 6.58 -3.10
N ASP A 161 -20.83 5.44 -2.42
CA ASP A 161 -22.06 4.96 -1.81
C ASP A 161 -21.79 4.62 -0.35
N LYS A 162 -21.98 5.63 0.52
CA LYS A 162 -21.74 5.51 1.97
C LYS A 162 -22.59 4.44 2.64
N GLU A 163 -23.74 4.10 2.06
CA GLU A 163 -24.68 3.12 2.60
C GLU A 163 -24.58 1.75 1.92
N ASN A 164 -23.50 1.52 1.17
CA ASN A 164 -23.27 0.24 0.52
C ASN A 164 -23.11 -0.90 1.54
N THR A 165 -24.19 -1.66 1.76
CA THR A 165 -24.25 -2.73 2.76
C THR A 165 -23.25 -3.85 2.49
N VAL A 166 -23.04 -4.20 1.21
CA VAL A 166 -22.08 -5.22 0.81
C VAL A 166 -20.66 -4.82 1.20
N ALA A 167 -20.26 -3.58 0.91
CA ALA A 167 -18.93 -3.09 1.26
C ALA A 167 -18.73 -2.98 2.78
N LYS A 168 -19.73 -2.50 3.53
CA LYS A 168 -19.70 -2.46 5.00
C LYS A 168 -19.50 -3.87 5.59
N ASN A 169 -20.33 -4.83 5.17
CA ASN A 169 -20.27 -6.21 5.67
C ASN A 169 -18.94 -6.90 5.36
N LEU A 170 -18.42 -6.73 4.13
CA LEU A 170 -17.10 -7.27 3.77
C LEU A 170 -15.97 -6.63 4.59
N LYS A 171 -16.09 -5.32 4.89
CA LYS A 171 -15.10 -4.63 5.71
C LYS A 171 -15.07 -5.21 7.13
N ASP A 172 -16.23 -5.41 7.75
CA ASP A 172 -16.31 -6.02 9.08
C ASP A 172 -15.79 -7.46 9.09
N GLN A 173 -16.13 -8.24 8.05
CA GLN A 173 -15.62 -9.59 7.87
C GLN A 173 -14.09 -9.62 7.78
N TYR A 174 -13.50 -8.78 6.93
CA TYR A 174 -12.04 -8.74 6.73
C TYR A 174 -11.28 -8.23 7.94
N ILE A 175 -11.86 -7.34 8.76
CA ILE A 175 -11.26 -6.94 10.05
C ILE A 175 -11.15 -8.14 10.99
N LYS A 176 -12.21 -8.97 11.06
CA LYS A 176 -12.21 -10.18 11.89
C LYS A 176 -11.17 -11.19 11.39
N GLU A 177 -11.17 -11.50 10.10
CA GLU A 177 -10.23 -12.44 9.50
C GLU A 177 -8.77 -11.95 9.61
N GLU A 178 -8.52 -10.65 9.46
CA GLU A 178 -7.19 -10.06 9.68
C GLU A 178 -6.71 -10.28 11.12
N LYS A 179 -7.59 -10.07 12.10
CA LYS A 179 -7.26 -10.28 13.52
C LYS A 179 -6.93 -11.74 13.80
N GLU A 180 -7.74 -12.66 13.30
CA GLU A 180 -7.50 -14.12 13.43
C GLU A 180 -6.18 -14.53 12.76
N LEU A 181 -5.86 -13.96 11.60
CA LEU A 181 -4.59 -14.20 10.91
C LEU A 181 -3.39 -13.71 11.73
N GLN A 182 -3.48 -12.51 12.31
CA GLN A 182 -2.43 -11.96 13.16
C GLN A 182 -2.23 -12.77 14.46
N GLU A 183 -3.32 -13.23 15.08
CA GLU A 183 -3.27 -14.10 16.26
C GLU A 183 -2.62 -15.46 15.91
N THR A 184 -3.00 -16.04 14.76
CA THR A 184 -2.40 -17.29 14.28
C THR A 184 -0.90 -17.14 14.02
N GLN A 185 -0.49 -16.07 13.34
CA GLN A 185 0.93 -15.78 13.06
C GLN A 185 1.73 -15.59 14.35
N LYS A 186 1.18 -14.87 15.34
CA LYS A 186 1.81 -14.71 16.66
C LYS A 186 1.96 -16.05 17.39
N ALA A 187 0.93 -16.89 17.36
CA ALA A 187 0.98 -18.21 17.98
C ALA A 187 2.01 -19.13 17.32
N GLU A 188 2.10 -19.12 15.98
CA GLU A 188 3.12 -19.86 15.22
C GLU A 188 4.54 -19.37 15.53
N GLU A 189 4.74 -18.05 15.59
CA GLU A 189 6.04 -17.47 15.93
C GLU A 189 6.46 -17.83 17.36
N ASN A 190 5.55 -17.74 18.33
CA ASN A 190 5.83 -18.13 19.71
C ASN A 190 6.23 -19.62 19.80
N LYS A 191 5.54 -20.51 19.07
CA LYS A 191 5.92 -21.93 18.99
C LYS A 191 7.33 -22.13 18.41
N ARG A 192 7.68 -21.40 17.35
CA ARG A 192 9.03 -21.46 16.76
C ARG A 192 10.10 -21.02 17.75
N ILE A 193 9.84 -19.95 18.51
CA ILE A 193 10.75 -19.46 19.55
C ILE A 193 10.90 -20.50 20.67
N GLU A 194 9.81 -21.11 21.13
CA GLU A 194 9.85 -22.16 22.17
C GLU A 194 10.62 -23.42 21.71
N GLU A 195 10.42 -23.87 20.47
CA GLU A 195 11.14 -25.01 19.89
C GLU A 195 12.64 -24.72 19.76
N GLU A 196 13.00 -23.51 19.33
CA GLU A 196 14.39 -23.08 19.22
C GLU A 196 15.07 -23.00 20.60
N GLN A 197 14.38 -22.46 21.61
CA GLN A 197 14.90 -22.41 22.98
C GLN A 197 15.12 -23.82 23.57
N LYS A 198 14.22 -24.78 23.29
CA LYS A 198 14.40 -26.18 23.68
C LYS A 198 15.63 -26.79 23.02
N ARG A 199 15.81 -26.61 21.70
CA ARG A 199 16.99 -27.10 20.97
C ARG A 199 18.30 -26.55 21.54
N GLN A 200 18.36 -25.24 21.80
CA GLN A 200 19.54 -24.62 22.39
C GLN A 200 19.82 -25.12 23.82
N THR A 201 18.79 -25.43 24.60
CA THR A 201 18.94 -26.00 25.95
C THR A 201 19.44 -27.44 25.89
N GLU A 202 18.90 -28.26 24.97
CA GLU A 202 19.35 -29.63 24.72
C GLU A 202 20.79 -29.70 24.20
N GLU A 203 21.19 -28.80 23.28
CA GLU A 203 22.57 -28.68 22.83
C GLU A 203 23.51 -28.29 23.98
N LYS A 204 23.15 -27.30 24.80
CA LYS A 204 23.93 -26.92 25.99
C LYS A 204 24.10 -28.07 26.98
N ASN A 205 23.07 -28.90 27.15
CA ASN A 205 23.12 -30.05 28.05
C ASN A 205 23.99 -31.17 27.47
N LYS A 206 23.96 -31.42 26.15
CA LYS A 206 24.90 -32.34 25.49
C LYS A 206 26.36 -31.89 25.59
N THR A 207 26.63 -30.60 25.42
CA THR A 207 28.00 -30.07 25.60
C THR A 207 28.47 -30.17 27.06
N LYS A 208 27.55 -30.05 28.02
CA LYS A 208 27.85 -30.29 29.44
C LYS A 208 28.10 -31.76 29.75
N GLU A 209 27.29 -32.68 29.23
CA GLU A 209 27.47 -34.13 29.43
C GLU A 209 28.77 -34.65 28.78
N GLU A 210 29.17 -34.11 27.62
CA GLU A 210 30.49 -34.38 27.03
C GLU A 210 31.65 -33.80 27.86
N SER A 211 31.43 -32.69 28.58
CA SER A 211 32.44 -32.10 29.49
C SER A 211 32.53 -32.78 30.86
N GLU A 212 31.43 -33.36 31.36
CA GLU A 212 31.38 -34.01 32.68
C GLU A 212 31.93 -35.45 32.65
N ASN A 213 31.95 -36.11 31.49
CA ASN A 213 32.50 -37.47 31.34
C ASN A 213 34.04 -37.54 31.23
N SER A 214 34.76 -36.48 31.60
CA SER A 214 36.23 -36.49 31.68
C SER A 214 36.83 -35.78 32.91
N GLN A 215 36.02 -35.33 33.88
CA GLN A 215 36.52 -34.43 34.92
C GLN A 215 36.43 -35.01 36.35
N ALA A 216 37.18 -36.08 36.61
CA ALA A 216 37.50 -36.47 37.98
C ALA A 216 38.67 -35.61 38.50
N LYS A 217 38.40 -34.37 38.94
CA LYS A 217 39.37 -33.45 39.59
C LYS A 217 40.38 -34.22 40.44
N VAL A 218 41.67 -33.98 40.23
CA VAL A 218 42.73 -34.63 41.01
C VAL A 218 42.87 -33.86 42.32
N THR A 219 42.21 -34.33 43.36
CA THR A 219 42.09 -33.61 44.64
C THR A 219 43.20 -33.93 45.63
N THR A 220 44.07 -34.90 45.34
CA THR A 220 45.14 -35.34 46.26
C THR A 220 46.43 -35.71 45.52
N LYS A 221 47.57 -35.56 46.22
CA LYS A 221 48.90 -35.99 45.74
C LYS A 221 48.92 -37.49 45.40
N LYS A 222 48.30 -38.33 46.24
CA LYS A 222 48.18 -39.78 46.01
C LYS A 222 47.45 -40.12 44.71
N LYS A 223 46.38 -39.39 44.40
CA LYS A 223 45.65 -39.60 43.15
C LYS A 223 46.51 -39.24 41.93
N ALA A 224 47.35 -38.20 42.01
CA ALA A 224 48.31 -37.88 40.96
C ALA A 224 49.36 -39.00 40.78
N GLU A 225 49.88 -39.55 41.88
CA GLU A 225 50.81 -40.70 41.86
C GLU A 225 50.19 -41.93 41.19
N GLU A 226 48.95 -42.27 41.54
CA GLU A 226 48.20 -43.39 40.94
C GLU A 226 47.96 -43.19 39.43
N ILE A 227 47.56 -41.97 39.02
CA ILE A 227 47.33 -41.64 37.61
C ILE A 227 48.62 -41.84 36.80
N VAL A 228 49.74 -41.31 37.27
CA VAL A 228 51.03 -41.43 36.58
C VAL A 228 51.49 -42.89 36.59
N LYS A 229 51.39 -43.58 37.73
CA LYS A 229 51.77 -44.99 37.84
C LYS A 229 50.98 -45.87 36.88
N ASN A 230 49.67 -45.67 36.76
CA ASN A 230 48.84 -46.44 35.84
C ASN A 230 49.17 -46.16 34.37
N LYS A 231 49.62 -44.94 34.05
CA LYS A 231 49.92 -44.54 32.66
C LYS A 231 51.33 -44.91 32.21
N VAL A 232 52.30 -44.90 33.13
CA VAL A 232 53.72 -45.15 32.84
C VAL A 232 54.14 -46.57 33.21
N GLY A 233 53.50 -47.19 34.22
CA GLY A 233 53.97 -48.41 34.88
C GLY A 233 53.16 -49.68 34.58
N THR A 234 52.62 -49.83 33.37
CA THR A 234 51.89 -51.04 32.97
C THR A 234 52.78 -52.29 33.04
N GLY A 235 52.67 -53.05 34.13
CA GLY A 235 53.17 -54.43 34.24
C GLY A 235 54.44 -54.66 35.07
N ASN A 236 55.03 -53.65 35.73
CA ASN A 236 56.25 -53.81 36.53
C ASN A 236 56.07 -53.32 37.98
N ASN A 237 56.16 -54.24 38.95
CA ASN A 237 55.99 -53.95 40.39
C ASN A 237 57.12 -53.10 40.99
N ASN A 238 58.22 -52.94 40.27
CA ASN A 238 59.41 -52.22 40.71
C ASN A 238 59.35 -50.71 40.42
N ILE A 239 58.33 -50.24 39.68
CA ILE A 239 58.13 -48.82 39.38
C ILE A 239 57.41 -48.13 40.55
N LYS A 240 57.98 -47.02 41.00
CA LYS A 240 57.44 -46.12 42.02
C LYS A 240 57.17 -44.75 41.42
N ALA A 241 56.08 -44.13 41.87
CA ALA A 241 55.71 -42.76 41.51
C ALA A 241 55.47 -41.99 42.81
N ILE A 242 56.15 -40.86 42.99
CA ILE A 242 56.05 -40.02 44.19
C ILE A 242 55.79 -38.57 43.78
N CYS A 243 54.79 -37.95 44.37
CA CYS A 243 54.52 -36.53 44.19
C CYS A 243 55.51 -35.68 44.99
N GLU A 244 56.47 -35.06 44.31
CA GLU A 244 57.47 -34.17 44.92
C GLU A 244 56.90 -32.81 45.33
N GLY A 245 55.78 -32.40 44.72
CA GLY A 245 55.10 -31.18 45.14
C GLY A 245 54.12 -30.64 44.12
N GLU A 246 53.65 -29.44 44.41
CA GLU A 246 52.72 -28.70 43.55
C GLU A 246 53.48 -27.62 42.79
N ARG A 247 53.08 -27.37 41.55
CA ARG A 247 53.69 -26.35 40.68
C ARG A 247 52.61 -25.56 39.97
N ILE A 248 52.93 -24.33 39.60
CA ILE A 248 52.11 -23.50 38.71
C ILE A 248 52.96 -23.17 37.49
N ARG A 249 52.48 -23.50 36.29
CA ARG A 249 53.11 -23.13 35.01
C ARG A 249 52.05 -22.47 34.16
N GLU A 250 52.34 -21.27 33.64
CA GLU A 250 51.43 -20.51 32.76
C GLU A 250 50.01 -20.36 33.33
N GLY A 251 49.91 -20.14 34.66
CA GLY A 251 48.63 -20.00 35.36
C GLY A 251 47.87 -21.31 35.64
N VAL A 252 48.40 -22.45 35.21
CA VAL A 252 47.81 -23.78 35.43
C VAL A 252 48.49 -24.49 36.61
N SER A 253 47.71 -25.07 37.52
CA SER A 253 48.22 -25.80 38.69
C SER A 253 48.39 -27.30 38.40
N TYR A 254 49.54 -27.84 38.79
CA TYR A 254 49.94 -29.23 38.58
C TYR A 254 50.44 -29.88 39.86
N TYR A 255 50.35 -31.22 39.91
CA TYR A 255 51.21 -32.06 40.75
C TYR A 255 52.43 -32.50 39.93
N MET A 256 53.63 -32.41 40.51
CA MET A 256 54.86 -32.88 39.89
C MET A 256 55.21 -34.24 40.51
N VAL A 257 55.22 -35.28 39.69
CA VAL A 257 55.40 -36.67 40.09
C VAL A 257 56.71 -37.18 39.51
N HIS A 258 57.63 -37.60 40.38
CA HIS A 258 58.86 -38.27 40.00
C HIS A 258 58.60 -39.77 39.90
N VAL A 259 59.02 -40.37 38.79
CA VAL A 259 58.88 -41.81 38.54
C VAL A 259 60.27 -42.41 38.42
N TYR A 260 60.48 -43.51 39.14
CA TYR A 260 61.73 -44.26 39.14
C TYR A 260 61.46 -45.75 39.30
N GLU A 261 62.38 -46.56 38.79
CA GLU A 261 62.41 -48.00 38.94
C GLU A 261 63.45 -48.39 40.01
N VAL A 262 63.06 -49.29 40.90
CA VAL A 262 63.94 -49.86 41.93
C VAL A 262 64.41 -51.24 41.48
N VAL A 263 65.69 -51.38 41.19
CA VAL A 263 66.33 -52.67 40.91
C VAL A 263 67.27 -53.04 42.08
N GLU A 264 67.76 -54.27 42.13
CA GLU A 264 68.41 -54.83 43.33
C GLU A 264 69.60 -54.01 43.85
N ASP A 265 70.36 -53.35 42.97
CA ASP A 265 71.61 -52.66 43.29
C ASP A 265 71.58 -51.14 43.02
N HIS A 266 70.51 -50.60 42.40
CA HIS A 266 70.37 -49.17 42.14
C HIS A 266 68.92 -48.72 41.89
N THR A 267 68.70 -47.41 41.83
CA THR A 267 67.43 -46.81 41.39
C THR A 267 67.64 -46.04 40.09
N ALA A 268 66.81 -46.30 39.09
CA ALA A 268 66.85 -45.63 37.79
C ALA A 268 65.68 -44.64 37.68
N THR A 269 65.98 -43.36 37.47
CA THR A 269 64.92 -42.36 37.25
C THR A 269 64.36 -42.51 35.84
N MET A 270 63.04 -42.69 35.74
CA MET A 270 62.33 -42.75 34.46
C MET A 270 61.93 -41.36 33.96
N GLY A 271 61.61 -40.44 34.87
CA GLY A 271 61.34 -39.04 34.53
C GLY A 271 60.45 -38.32 35.53
N TRP A 272 60.13 -37.06 35.20
CA TRP A 272 59.19 -36.23 35.94
C TRP A 272 57.95 -35.95 35.10
N TYR A 273 56.81 -36.04 35.75
CA TYR A 273 55.50 -35.99 35.12
C TYR A 273 54.66 -34.91 35.80
N TYR A 274 53.98 -34.10 34.99
CA TYR A 274 53.06 -33.08 35.46
C TYR A 274 51.64 -33.59 35.29
N VAL A 275 50.88 -33.62 36.39
CA VAL A 275 49.46 -33.97 36.39
C VAL A 275 48.65 -32.71 36.62
N LYS A 276 47.85 -32.32 35.63
CA LYS A 276 47.01 -31.13 35.72
C LYS A 276 45.92 -31.35 36.77
N LYS A 277 45.78 -30.44 37.74
CA LYS A 277 44.87 -30.67 38.88
C LYS A 277 43.39 -30.65 38.52
N ASP A 278 43.03 -29.91 37.47
CA ASP A 278 41.65 -29.70 37.03
C ASP A 278 41.03 -30.93 36.35
N ASN A 279 41.81 -31.67 35.55
CA ASN A 279 41.31 -32.75 34.71
C ASN A 279 42.16 -34.03 34.77
N GLY A 280 43.30 -34.03 35.47
CA GLY A 280 44.18 -35.20 35.61
C GLY A 280 45.01 -35.55 34.38
N GLN A 281 45.08 -34.67 33.38
CA GLN A 281 45.91 -34.86 32.20
C GLN A 281 47.39 -34.93 32.60
N VAL A 282 48.10 -35.93 32.10
CA VAL A 282 49.50 -36.21 32.41
C VAL A 282 50.40 -35.72 31.28
N PHE A 283 51.51 -35.08 31.64
CA PHE A 283 52.52 -34.61 30.72
C PHE A 283 53.90 -35.11 31.17
N LEU A 284 54.72 -35.61 30.25
CA LEU A 284 56.14 -35.84 30.49
C LEU A 284 56.87 -34.50 30.43
N TRP A 285 57.70 -34.21 31.42
CA TRP A 285 58.57 -33.04 31.40
C TRP A 285 59.85 -33.36 30.63
N ASP A 286 60.02 -32.70 29.48
CA ASP A 286 61.27 -32.71 28.74
C ASP A 286 62.25 -31.71 29.38
N LEU A 287 63.21 -32.23 30.15
CA LEU A 287 64.18 -31.41 30.89
C LEU A 287 65.10 -30.59 29.98
N ALA A 288 65.33 -31.02 28.74
CA ALA A 288 66.27 -30.34 27.84
C ALA A 288 65.64 -29.12 27.17
N SER A 289 64.36 -29.22 26.81
CA SER A 289 63.60 -28.13 26.17
C SER A 289 62.71 -27.35 27.13
N ASP A 290 62.56 -27.84 28.37
CA ASP A 290 61.66 -27.33 29.40
C ASP A 290 60.17 -27.33 29.01
N ILE A 291 59.76 -28.27 28.15
CA ILE A 291 58.40 -28.38 27.61
C ILE A 291 57.63 -29.55 28.26
N LEU A 292 56.34 -29.36 28.47
CA LEU A 292 55.42 -30.42 28.90
C LEU A 292 54.80 -31.12 27.68
N LYS A 293 55.15 -32.39 27.45
CA LYS A 293 54.63 -33.22 26.35
C LYS A 293 53.47 -34.09 26.85
N PRO A 294 52.25 -33.98 26.28
CA PRO A 294 51.12 -34.79 26.73
C PRO A 294 51.40 -36.29 26.53
N LEU A 295 51.05 -37.10 27.53
CA LEU A 295 51.07 -38.57 27.47
C LEU A 295 49.71 -39.14 27.10
#